data_AF-A0A9E3U506-F1
#
_entry.id   AF-A0A9E3U506-F1
#
_cell.length_a   1.000
_cell.length_b   1.000
_cell.length_c   1.000
_cell.angle_alpha   90.00
_cell.angle_beta   90.00
_cell.angle_gamma   90.00
#
_symmetry.space_group_name_H-M   'P 1'
#
loop_
_entity.id
_entity.type
_entity.pdbx_description
1 polymer ?
#
loop_
_entity_poly.entity_id
_entity_poly.type
_entity_poly.pdbx_seq_one_letter_code
_entity_poly.pdbx_strand_id
1 'polypeptide(L)'
;MDPKPRNNRQDPVTKFCLAMEELRRTETARVRDAKELVDTFFPHDAAKATDRLFLHIPREVRAPIVAGWGIRGAKAALRDDDERIRTVVHDAILAGDIDVDAIEQGVTAAVLIDWVPLSDWWAFWRAGKVNGAPVQKALATARELGLFDDKWFLENLEGRGGRLKGTDTICDTLSKDQIVSWVRSIHASGNGTPAGIVAALGWDTVLAKTAQEALLFATDALAKKVGLVPTQPVEPAPAEPAVRGSEVPGIAIPDFPMEEKGAEGEQIVAGPNDGSLQPVADSAWPELAGPGDMGYAMVQPTAMGLPNVKPSYGLDDDEEVTSEHHIVAKPPAPPPPKR
;
A
#
# COMPACT_ATOMS: atom_id res chain seq x y z
N MET A 1 15.63 17.90 29.27
CA MET A 1 15.35 17.58 27.86
C MET A 1 14.59 16.28 27.88
N ASP A 2 13.38 16.27 27.34
CA ASP A 2 12.59 15.06 27.29
C ASP A 2 13.31 14.01 26.42
N PRO A 3 13.31 12.74 26.84
CA PRO A 3 13.94 11.68 26.06
C PRO A 3 13.26 11.61 24.70
N LYS A 4 14.06 11.62 23.62
CA LYS A 4 13.52 11.45 22.27
C LYS A 4 12.78 10.10 22.21
N PRO A 5 11.57 10.04 21.62
CA PRO A 5 10.80 8.80 21.58
C PRO A 5 11.53 7.76 20.73
N ARG A 6 11.62 6.53 21.24
CA ARG A 6 12.21 5.39 20.54
C ARG A 6 11.09 4.41 20.16
N ASN A 7 11.11 3.92 18.93
CA ASN A 7 10.18 2.91 18.47
C ASN A 7 10.39 1.58 19.21
N ASN A 8 9.30 0.92 19.58
CA ASN A 8 9.35 -0.31 20.35
C ASN A 8 9.66 -1.50 19.43
N ARG A 9 10.85 -2.08 19.53
CA ARG A 9 11.26 -3.25 18.74
C ARG A 9 10.42 -4.51 18.97
N GLN A 10 9.59 -4.57 20.01
CA GLN A 10 8.65 -5.68 20.19
C GLN A 10 7.37 -5.53 19.38
N ASP A 11 7.05 -4.31 18.96
CA ASP A 11 5.90 -4.03 18.11
C ASP A 11 6.09 -4.68 16.72
N PRO A 12 5.13 -5.51 16.27
CA PRO A 12 5.11 -6.06 14.92
C PRO A 12 5.35 -5.02 13.81
N VAL A 13 4.83 -3.80 13.94
CA VAL A 13 5.02 -2.74 12.93
C VAL A 13 6.47 -2.29 12.86
N THR A 14 7.13 -2.15 14.02
CA THR A 14 8.55 -1.80 14.09
C THR A 14 9.42 -2.92 13.52
N LYS A 15 9.11 -4.19 13.84
CA LYS A 15 9.80 -5.37 13.26
C LYS A 15 9.65 -5.42 11.75
N PHE A 16 8.45 -5.12 11.24
CA PHE A 16 8.17 -5.04 9.81
C PHE A 16 9.02 -3.97 9.14
N CYS A 17 9.02 -2.74 9.65
CA CYS A 17 9.80 -1.64 9.08
C CYS A 17 11.31 -1.93 9.10
N LEU A 18 11.81 -2.57 10.17
CA LEU A 18 13.21 -3.00 10.27
C LEU A 18 13.57 -4.02 9.19
N ALA A 19 12.79 -5.09 9.05
CA ALA A 19 13.02 -6.11 8.04
C ALA A 19 12.99 -5.52 6.62
N MET A 20 12.09 -4.57 6.38
CA MET A 20 11.98 -3.90 5.10
C MET A 20 13.13 -2.92 4.83
N GLU A 21 13.66 -2.23 5.84
CA GLU A 21 14.83 -1.36 5.71
C GLU A 21 16.12 -2.17 5.50
N GLU A 22 16.26 -3.33 6.14
CA GLU A 22 17.37 -4.25 5.88
C GLU A 22 17.32 -4.79 4.45
N LEU A 23 16.13 -5.23 4.01
CA LEU A 23 15.91 -5.70 2.64
C LEU A 23 16.19 -4.57 1.63
N ARG A 24 15.73 -3.35 1.91
CA ARG A 24 15.92 -2.18 1.06
C ARG A 24 17.38 -1.95 0.72
N ARG A 25 18.31 -2.25 1.63
CA ARG A 25 19.75 -2.01 1.44
C ARG A 25 20.43 -3.09 0.60
N THR A 26 19.76 -4.20 0.31
CA THR A 26 20.31 -5.27 -0.54
C THR A 26 20.25 -4.90 -2.02
N GLU A 27 21.19 -5.40 -2.81
CA GLU A 27 21.24 -5.15 -4.25
C GLU A 27 19.99 -5.66 -4.99
N THR A 28 19.49 -6.82 -4.59
CA THR A 28 18.35 -7.50 -5.25
C THR A 28 16.99 -6.86 -4.97
N ALA A 29 16.88 -6.14 -3.86
CA ALA A 29 15.62 -5.53 -3.42
C ALA A 29 15.79 -4.04 -3.11
N ARG A 30 16.76 -3.40 -3.78
CA ARG A 30 17.05 -1.97 -3.61
C ARG A 30 15.79 -1.17 -3.91
N VAL A 31 15.26 -0.52 -2.87
CA VAL A 31 14.21 0.48 -3.01
C VAL A 31 14.82 1.78 -2.53
N ARG A 32 14.96 2.74 -3.44
CA ARG A 32 15.63 4.02 -3.19
C ARG A 32 17.14 3.89 -2.92
N ASP A 33 17.93 4.69 -3.62
CA ASP A 33 19.38 4.71 -3.44
C ASP A 33 19.81 5.58 -2.24
N ALA A 34 21.11 5.62 -1.96
CA ALA A 34 21.66 6.36 -0.82
C ALA A 34 21.47 7.87 -1.01
N LYS A 35 21.48 8.33 -2.27
CA LYS A 35 21.21 9.71 -2.63
C LYS A 35 19.77 10.08 -2.31
N GLU A 36 18.80 9.26 -2.69
CA GLU A 36 17.38 9.47 -2.40
C GLU A 36 17.10 9.44 -0.89
N LEU A 37 17.86 8.65 -0.11
CA LEU A 37 17.81 8.68 1.35
C LEU A 37 18.26 10.05 1.88
N VAL A 38 19.43 10.53 1.42
CA VAL A 38 19.95 11.85 1.81
C VAL A 38 19.01 12.97 1.36
N ASP A 39 18.49 12.95 0.14
CA ASP A 39 17.57 13.96 -0.37
C ASP A 39 16.25 13.98 0.43
N THR A 40 15.81 12.83 0.95
CA THR A 40 14.57 12.73 1.73
C THR A 40 14.75 13.18 3.18
N PHE A 41 15.83 12.76 3.83
CA PHE A 41 16.06 12.99 5.27
C PHE A 41 16.96 14.19 5.57
N PHE A 42 17.74 14.64 4.60
CA PHE A 42 18.57 15.84 4.63
C PHE A 42 18.37 16.68 3.37
N PRO A 43 17.16 17.13 3.03
CA PRO A 43 16.98 18.01 1.88
C PRO A 43 17.79 19.29 2.10
N HIS A 44 18.70 19.56 1.16
CA HIS A 44 19.67 20.63 1.24
C HIS A 44 19.86 21.33 -0.10
N ASP A 45 20.28 22.58 -0.04
CA ASP A 45 20.76 23.39 -1.15
C ASP A 45 22.12 24.01 -0.77
N ALA A 46 22.65 24.91 -1.61
CA ALA A 46 23.93 25.55 -1.36
C ALA A 46 23.96 26.48 -0.11
N ALA A 47 22.80 26.86 0.43
CA ALA A 47 22.66 27.84 1.49
C ALA A 47 21.99 27.29 2.77
N LYS A 48 21.16 26.24 2.66
CA LYS A 48 20.32 25.72 3.73
C LYS A 48 20.22 24.20 3.66
N ALA A 49 20.06 23.59 4.83
CA ALA A 49 19.65 22.20 4.97
C ALA A 49 18.50 22.09 5.97
N THR A 50 17.63 21.11 5.76
CA THR A 50 16.70 20.65 6.78
C THR A 50 17.16 19.29 7.25
N ASP A 51 17.34 19.14 8.56
CA ASP A 51 17.54 17.83 9.17
C ASP A 51 16.16 17.22 9.44
N ARG A 52 15.94 15.98 9.00
CA ARG A 52 14.76 15.16 9.34
C ARG A 52 15.15 13.82 9.98
N LEU A 53 16.43 13.65 10.32
CA LEU A 53 16.98 12.42 10.87
C LEU A 53 17.55 12.65 12.27
N PHE A 54 18.59 13.47 12.40
CA PHE A 54 19.30 13.67 13.67
C PHE A 54 18.49 14.44 14.71
N LEU A 55 17.44 15.15 14.28
CA LEU A 55 16.47 15.75 15.19
C LEU A 55 15.70 14.69 16.00
N HIS A 56 15.59 13.46 15.50
CA HIS A 56 14.96 12.37 16.24
C HIS A 56 15.95 11.48 17.00
N ILE A 57 17.24 11.53 16.65
CA ILE A 57 18.28 10.69 17.25
C ILE A 57 18.88 11.41 18.48
N PRO A 58 18.99 10.75 19.64
CA PRO A 58 19.61 11.33 20.83
C PRO A 58 21.13 11.51 20.64
N ARG A 59 21.72 12.42 21.42
CA ARG A 59 23.12 12.85 21.26
C ARG A 59 24.09 11.68 21.38
N GLU A 60 23.81 10.77 22.29
CA GLU A 60 24.60 9.59 22.60
C GLU A 60 24.65 8.60 21.43
N VAL A 61 23.63 8.58 20.59
CA VAL A 61 23.53 7.69 19.43
C VAL A 61 24.08 8.36 18.17
N ARG A 62 23.81 9.64 17.95
CA ARG A 62 24.32 10.35 16.75
C ARG A 62 25.79 10.73 16.85
N ALA A 63 26.32 11.02 18.04
CA ALA A 63 27.69 11.48 18.19
C ALA A 63 28.73 10.46 17.68
N PRO A 64 28.60 9.14 17.96
CA PRO A 64 29.47 8.13 17.35
C PRO A 64 29.36 8.05 15.82
N ILE A 65 28.17 8.29 15.25
CA ILE A 65 27.95 8.26 13.80
C ILE A 65 28.71 9.41 13.13
N VAL A 66 28.46 10.64 13.60
CA VAL A 66 29.10 11.85 13.06
C VAL A 66 30.62 11.82 13.29
N ALA A 67 31.07 11.26 14.42
CA ALA A 67 32.49 11.08 14.67
C ALA A 67 33.13 9.98 13.81
N GLY A 68 32.39 8.91 13.51
CA GLY A 68 32.82 7.85 12.60
C GLY A 68 33.05 8.34 11.17
N TRP A 69 32.30 9.37 10.75
CA TRP A 69 32.51 10.05 9.46
C TRP A 69 33.74 10.97 9.44
N GLY A 70 34.37 11.25 10.58
CA GLY A 70 35.54 12.13 10.65
C GLY A 70 35.25 13.63 10.55
N ILE A 71 33.99 14.03 10.35
CA ILE A 71 33.59 15.44 10.18
C ILE A 71 33.52 16.20 11.52
N ARG A 72 33.54 15.48 12.65
CA ARG A 72 33.52 16.07 14.00
C ARG A 72 34.18 15.15 15.02
N GLY A 73 34.91 15.69 16.00
CA GLY A 73 35.44 14.88 17.10
C GLY A 73 34.34 14.37 18.05
N ALA A 74 34.46 13.13 18.56
CA ALA A 74 33.43 12.49 19.41
C ALA A 74 32.97 13.32 20.61
N LYS A 75 33.90 13.99 21.32
CA LYS A 75 33.56 14.86 22.46
C LYS A 75 32.79 16.12 22.04
N ALA A 76 33.08 16.65 20.86
CA ALA A 76 32.38 17.81 20.33
C ALA A 76 30.98 17.42 19.83
N ALA A 77 30.88 16.33 19.07
CA ALA A 77 29.62 15.81 18.56
C ALA A 77 28.60 15.48 19.68
N LEU A 78 29.08 15.03 20.85
CA LEU A 78 28.21 14.77 22.02
C LEU A 78 27.64 16.06 22.65
N ARG A 79 28.36 17.18 22.52
CA ARG A 79 27.96 18.49 23.07
C ARG A 79 27.10 19.28 22.08
N ASP A 80 27.29 19.05 20.79
CA ASP A 80 26.59 19.73 19.71
C ASP A 80 25.07 19.46 19.78
N ASP A 81 24.29 20.53 19.65
CA ASP A 81 22.84 20.48 19.55
C ASP A 81 22.39 20.12 18.12
N ASP A 82 21.08 20.02 17.92
CA ASP A 82 20.48 19.54 16.67
C ASP A 82 20.80 20.52 15.52
N GLU A 83 20.77 21.82 15.81
CA GLU A 83 21.13 22.88 14.86
C GLU A 83 22.62 22.81 14.46
N ARG A 84 23.52 22.61 15.43
CA ARG A 84 24.95 22.49 15.15
C ARG A 84 25.26 21.23 14.35
N ILE A 85 24.65 20.10 14.67
CA ILE A 85 24.81 18.86 13.90
C ILE A 85 24.32 19.05 12.47
N ARG A 86 23.14 19.67 12.27
CA ARG A 86 22.62 19.99 10.94
C ARG A 86 23.62 20.79 10.11
N THR A 87 24.19 21.86 10.67
CA THR A 87 25.18 22.68 9.95
C THR A 87 26.46 21.89 9.64
N VAL A 88 27.01 21.14 10.61
CA VAL A 88 28.24 20.35 10.39
C VAL A 88 28.06 19.30 9.30
N VAL A 89 26.91 18.61 9.29
CA VAL A 89 26.59 17.60 8.26
C VAL A 89 26.38 18.27 6.91
N HIS A 90 25.68 19.41 6.85
CA HIS A 90 25.47 20.17 5.61
C HIS A 90 26.79 20.66 5.00
N ASP A 91 27.66 21.27 5.81
CA ASP A 91 28.97 21.75 5.38
C ASP A 91 29.82 20.59 4.83
N ALA A 92 29.81 19.44 5.51
CA ALA A 92 30.57 18.26 5.09
C ALA A 92 30.06 17.67 3.77
N ILE A 93 28.74 17.64 3.55
CA ILE A 93 28.15 17.19 2.28
C ILE A 93 28.56 18.13 1.14
N LEU A 94 28.50 19.46 1.35
CA LEU A 94 28.90 20.44 0.34
C LEU A 94 30.40 20.42 0.04
N ALA A 95 31.23 20.19 1.07
CA ALA A 95 32.68 20.08 0.94
C ALA A 95 33.10 18.74 0.28
N GLY A 96 32.22 17.74 0.24
CA GLY A 96 32.55 16.39 -0.20
C GLY A 96 33.39 15.60 0.82
N ASP A 97 33.41 16.05 2.08
CA ASP A 97 34.10 15.35 3.18
C ASP A 97 33.38 14.06 3.58
N ILE A 98 32.10 13.94 3.22
CA ILE A 98 31.27 12.76 3.40
C ILE A 98 30.45 12.51 2.13
N ASP A 99 30.42 11.26 1.68
CA ASP A 99 29.58 10.85 0.54
C ASP A 99 28.24 10.24 1.01
N VAL A 100 27.33 10.08 0.05
CA VAL A 100 25.97 9.58 0.31
C VAL A 100 25.96 8.14 0.86
N ASP A 101 26.93 7.32 0.43
CA ASP A 101 27.05 5.93 0.87
C ASP A 101 27.53 5.83 2.31
N ALA A 102 28.47 6.69 2.73
CA ALA A 102 28.93 6.81 4.11
C ALA A 102 27.80 7.27 5.04
N ILE A 103 26.88 8.13 4.55
CA ILE A 103 25.68 8.51 5.30
C ILE A 103 24.77 7.30 5.48
N GLU A 104 24.43 6.60 4.41
CA GLU A 104 23.57 5.41 4.49
C GLU A 104 24.19 4.33 5.39
N GLN A 105 25.49 4.06 5.27
CA GLN A 105 26.19 3.05 6.06
C GLN A 105 26.32 3.45 7.54
N GLY A 106 26.63 4.72 7.82
CA GLY A 106 26.74 5.24 9.18
C GLY A 106 25.40 5.23 9.92
N VAL A 107 24.31 5.55 9.23
CA VAL A 107 22.95 5.46 9.76
C VAL A 107 22.42 4.06 9.48
N THR A 108 22.76 3.12 10.36
CA THR A 108 22.31 1.72 10.24
C THR A 108 20.78 1.61 10.18
N ALA A 109 20.27 0.52 9.58
CA ALA A 109 18.83 0.21 9.54
C ALA A 109 18.19 0.27 10.93
N ALA A 110 18.87 -0.31 11.92
CA ALA A 110 18.49 -0.28 13.32
C ALA A 110 18.34 1.14 13.88
N VAL A 111 19.31 2.03 13.61
CA VAL A 111 19.26 3.42 14.09
C VAL A 111 18.12 4.18 13.40
N LEU A 112 17.97 3.99 12.08
CA LEU A 112 16.91 4.65 11.33
C LEU A 112 15.53 4.27 11.89
N ILE A 113 15.25 2.97 12.01
CA ILE A 113 13.95 2.48 12.46
C ILE A 113 13.71 2.68 13.96
N ASP A 114 14.75 2.72 14.79
CA ASP A 114 14.56 2.95 16.23
C ASP A 114 14.14 4.39 16.54
N TRP A 115 14.57 5.37 15.74
CA TRP A 115 14.47 6.78 16.12
C TRP A 115 13.63 7.61 15.16
N VAL A 116 13.62 7.32 13.86
CA VAL A 116 12.81 8.09 12.90
C VAL A 116 11.33 7.71 13.04
N PRO A 117 10.40 8.67 12.90
CA PRO A 117 8.98 8.35 12.80
C PRO A 117 8.73 7.31 11.70
N LEU A 118 8.06 6.21 12.05
CA LEU A 118 7.82 5.12 11.09
C LEU A 118 6.98 5.58 9.89
N SER A 119 6.17 6.63 10.06
CA SER A 119 5.43 7.27 8.96
C SER A 119 6.33 7.92 7.93
N ASP A 120 7.41 8.57 8.38
CA ASP A 120 8.34 9.29 7.51
C ASP A 120 9.23 8.27 6.78
N TRP A 121 9.64 7.22 7.48
CA TRP A 121 10.30 6.08 6.85
C TRP A 121 9.40 5.39 5.82
N TRP A 122 8.12 5.18 6.13
CA TRP A 122 7.17 4.60 5.17
C TRP A 122 7.01 5.49 3.93
N ALA A 123 6.84 6.80 4.12
CA ALA A 123 6.74 7.76 3.03
C ALA A 123 8.00 7.74 2.15
N PHE A 124 9.19 7.63 2.74
CA PHE A 124 10.44 7.43 2.02
C PHE A 124 10.46 6.11 1.24
N TRP A 125 10.18 4.98 1.89
CA TRP A 125 10.23 3.65 1.29
C TRP A 125 9.23 3.51 0.15
N ARG A 126 8.03 4.08 0.32
CA ARG A 126 6.95 4.01 -0.64
C ARG A 126 7.02 5.07 -1.74
N ALA A 127 7.90 6.07 -1.62
CA ALA A 127 8.01 7.15 -2.60
C ALA A 127 8.40 6.62 -3.99
N GLY A 128 7.66 7.03 -5.01
CA GLY A 128 7.93 6.67 -6.40
C GLY A 128 7.44 5.27 -6.79
N LYS A 129 8.11 4.66 -7.76
CA LYS A 129 7.80 3.32 -8.27
C LYS A 129 8.58 2.28 -7.47
N VAL A 130 7.87 1.37 -6.81
CA VAL A 130 8.46 0.24 -6.10
C VAL A 130 8.30 -1.03 -6.94
N ASN A 131 9.38 -1.78 -7.12
CA ASN A 131 9.38 -3.04 -7.87
C ASN A 131 8.52 -4.12 -7.19
N GLY A 132 8.05 -5.10 -7.96
CA GLY A 132 7.19 -6.17 -7.44
C GLY A 132 7.85 -7.02 -6.34
N ALA A 133 9.14 -7.34 -6.44
CA ALA A 133 9.82 -8.21 -5.47
C ALA A 133 9.86 -7.63 -4.04
N PRO A 134 10.26 -6.36 -3.81
CA PRO A 134 10.13 -5.73 -2.50
C PRO A 134 8.70 -5.72 -1.94
N VAL A 135 7.69 -5.51 -2.80
CA VAL A 135 6.28 -5.50 -2.40
C VAL A 135 5.79 -6.89 -1.98
N GLN A 136 6.15 -7.92 -2.74
CA GLN A 136 5.87 -9.31 -2.39
C GLN A 136 6.51 -9.67 -1.04
N LYS A 137 7.78 -9.29 -0.83
CA LYS A 137 8.46 -9.55 0.43
C LYS A 137 7.87 -8.75 1.60
N ALA A 138 7.37 -7.54 1.36
CA ALA A 138 6.65 -6.75 2.35
C ALA A 138 5.36 -7.48 2.79
N LEU A 139 4.53 -7.90 1.85
CA LEU A 139 3.29 -8.63 2.17
C LEU A 139 3.55 -9.96 2.86
N ALA A 140 4.60 -10.69 2.45
CA ALA A 140 5.01 -11.92 3.13
C ALA A 140 5.43 -11.67 4.59
N THR A 141 6.32 -10.70 4.80
CA THR A 141 6.80 -10.33 6.15
C THR A 141 5.66 -9.84 7.04
N ALA A 142 4.74 -9.05 6.48
CA ALA A 142 3.60 -8.53 7.22
C ALA A 142 2.61 -9.64 7.64
N ARG A 143 2.41 -10.65 6.78
CA ARG A 143 1.62 -11.84 7.11
C ARG A 143 2.29 -12.67 8.21
N GLU A 144 3.60 -12.90 8.12
CA GLU A 144 4.38 -13.63 9.13
C GLU A 144 4.33 -12.95 10.51
N LEU A 145 4.34 -11.61 10.54
CA LEU A 145 4.24 -10.81 11.76
C LEU A 145 2.80 -10.65 12.26
N GLY A 146 1.80 -11.22 11.57
CA GLY A 146 0.39 -11.15 11.96
C GLY A 146 -0.21 -9.75 11.84
N LEU A 147 0.33 -8.89 10.98
CA LEU A 147 -0.21 -7.54 10.74
C LEU A 147 -1.56 -7.57 10.01
N PHE A 148 -1.83 -8.66 9.29
CA PHE A 148 -3.11 -8.94 8.66
C PHE A 148 -3.37 -10.45 8.59
N ASP A 149 -4.62 -10.82 8.35
CA ASP A 149 -5.05 -12.19 8.09
C ASP A 149 -5.46 -12.39 6.62
N ASP A 150 -5.57 -13.66 6.20
CA ASP A 150 -5.87 -14.02 4.81
C ASP A 150 -7.22 -13.48 4.35
N LYS A 151 -8.18 -13.30 5.28
CA LYS A 151 -9.46 -12.66 5.01
C LYS A 151 -9.27 -11.19 4.63
N TRP A 152 -8.59 -10.42 5.48
CA TRP A 152 -8.32 -9.01 5.23
C TRP A 152 -7.55 -8.82 3.93
N PHE A 153 -6.58 -9.70 3.64
CA PHE A 153 -5.81 -9.64 2.39
C PHE A 153 -6.72 -9.75 1.16
N LEU A 154 -7.59 -10.77 1.10
CA LEU A 154 -8.51 -10.95 -0.04
C LEU A 154 -9.50 -9.79 -0.17
N GLU A 155 -9.97 -9.22 0.95
CA GLU A 155 -10.89 -8.06 0.93
C GLU A 155 -10.21 -6.78 0.42
N ASN A 156 -8.90 -6.65 0.62
CA ASN A 156 -8.11 -5.47 0.22
C ASN A 156 -7.30 -5.71 -1.06
N LEU A 157 -7.58 -6.80 -1.78
CA LEU A 157 -6.93 -7.08 -3.04
C LEU A 157 -7.76 -6.53 -4.20
N GLU A 158 -7.27 -5.46 -4.81
CA GLU A 158 -7.98 -4.75 -5.87
C GLU A 158 -7.14 -4.66 -7.15
N GLY A 159 -7.68 -5.19 -8.25
CA GLY A 159 -7.02 -5.20 -9.56
C GLY A 159 -7.73 -4.29 -10.58
N ARG A 160 -6.97 -3.85 -11.59
CA ARG A 160 -7.49 -3.10 -12.75
C ARG A 160 -8.36 -1.87 -12.38
N GLY A 161 -7.94 -1.13 -11.34
CA GLY A 161 -8.65 0.06 -10.87
C GLY A 161 -10.04 -0.24 -10.30
N GLY A 162 -10.18 -1.30 -9.51
CA GLY A 162 -11.44 -1.64 -8.83
C GLY A 162 -12.34 -2.62 -9.53
N ARG A 163 -12.01 -3.00 -10.77
CA ARG A 163 -12.84 -3.90 -11.57
C ARG A 163 -12.75 -5.35 -11.09
N LEU A 164 -11.59 -5.75 -10.58
CA LEU A 164 -11.36 -7.08 -10.03
C LEU A 164 -11.10 -6.97 -8.53
N LYS A 165 -11.69 -7.88 -7.75
CA LYS A 165 -11.55 -7.89 -6.29
C LYS A 165 -11.29 -9.30 -5.78
N GLY A 166 -10.51 -9.40 -4.71
CA GLY A 166 -10.23 -10.66 -4.02
C GLY A 166 -9.71 -11.75 -4.95
N THR A 167 -10.38 -12.90 -4.95
CA THR A 167 -9.97 -14.07 -5.74
C THR A 167 -9.97 -13.81 -7.24
N ASP A 168 -10.81 -12.90 -7.74
CA ASP A 168 -10.86 -12.57 -9.17
C ASP A 168 -9.57 -11.87 -9.62
N THR A 169 -8.98 -11.06 -8.74
CA THR A 169 -7.69 -10.41 -8.99
C THR A 169 -6.54 -11.43 -9.09
N ILE A 170 -6.62 -12.52 -8.33
CA ILE A 170 -5.64 -13.62 -8.40
C ILE A 170 -5.85 -14.43 -9.68
N CYS A 171 -7.10 -14.73 -10.03
CA CYS A 171 -7.46 -15.48 -11.23
C CYS A 171 -7.09 -14.76 -12.54
N ASP A 172 -6.97 -13.43 -12.54
CA ASP A 172 -6.70 -12.62 -13.74
C ASP A 172 -5.43 -13.03 -14.50
N THR A 173 -4.45 -13.57 -13.79
CA THR A 173 -3.13 -13.95 -14.33
C THR A 173 -2.90 -15.45 -14.35
N LEU A 174 -3.81 -16.22 -13.76
CA LEU A 174 -3.74 -17.68 -13.76
C LEU A 174 -4.30 -18.24 -15.07
N SER A 175 -3.68 -19.30 -15.57
CA SER A 175 -4.25 -20.08 -16.67
C SER A 175 -5.49 -20.86 -16.21
N LYS A 176 -6.36 -21.21 -17.15
CA LYS A 176 -7.56 -22.03 -16.87
C LYS A 176 -7.24 -23.32 -16.12
N ASP A 177 -6.17 -24.01 -16.51
CA ASP A 177 -5.77 -25.27 -15.88
C ASP A 177 -5.32 -25.06 -14.44
N GLN A 178 -4.61 -23.96 -14.16
CA GLN A 178 -4.23 -23.58 -12.78
C GLN A 178 -5.45 -23.26 -11.93
N ILE A 179 -6.43 -22.53 -12.48
CA ILE A 179 -7.68 -22.22 -11.76
C ILE A 179 -8.44 -23.51 -11.44
N VAL A 180 -8.60 -24.42 -12.41
CA VAL A 180 -9.28 -25.71 -12.20
C VAL A 180 -8.54 -26.55 -11.16
N SER A 181 -7.21 -26.60 -11.22
CA SER A 181 -6.38 -27.30 -10.23
C SER A 181 -6.55 -26.70 -8.83
N TRP A 182 -6.58 -25.37 -8.73
CA TRP A 182 -6.76 -24.68 -7.46
C TRP A 182 -8.14 -24.96 -6.84
N VAL A 183 -9.22 -24.89 -7.63
CA VAL A 183 -10.58 -25.21 -7.15
C VAL A 183 -10.67 -26.66 -6.69
N ARG A 184 -10.04 -27.60 -7.41
CA ARG A 184 -9.97 -29.01 -7.00
C ARG A 184 -9.19 -29.18 -5.69
N SER A 185 -8.10 -28.44 -5.51
CA SER A 185 -7.31 -28.43 -4.27
C SER A 185 -8.14 -27.92 -3.07
N ILE A 186 -8.89 -26.82 -3.25
CA ILE A 186 -9.80 -26.31 -2.23
C ILE A 186 -10.85 -27.37 -1.87
N HIS A 187 -11.50 -27.96 -2.87
CA HIS A 187 -12.50 -29.00 -2.66
C HIS A 187 -11.94 -30.24 -1.94
N ALA A 188 -10.74 -30.70 -2.34
CA ALA A 188 -10.06 -31.82 -1.70
C ALA A 188 -9.67 -31.52 -0.24
N SER A 189 -9.29 -30.28 0.06
CA SER A 189 -8.98 -29.85 1.44
C SER A 189 -10.21 -29.74 2.34
N GLY A 190 -11.41 -29.60 1.76
CA GLY A 190 -12.66 -29.34 2.48
C GLY A 190 -12.71 -27.99 3.22
N ASN A 191 -11.71 -27.11 3.03
CA ASN A 191 -11.59 -25.85 3.76
C ASN A 191 -11.81 -24.65 2.84
N GLY A 192 -13.06 -24.17 2.78
CA GLY A 192 -13.45 -22.98 2.01
C GLY A 192 -13.23 -21.65 2.74
N THR A 193 -12.55 -21.63 3.89
CA THR A 193 -12.23 -20.37 4.59
C THR A 193 -11.20 -19.55 3.79
N PRO A 194 -11.09 -18.23 3.99
CA PRO A 194 -10.07 -17.40 3.33
C PRO A 194 -8.65 -17.97 3.46
N ALA A 195 -8.30 -18.48 4.63
CA ALA A 195 -7.02 -19.14 4.86
C ALA A 195 -6.88 -20.46 4.07
N GLY A 196 -7.95 -21.25 3.99
CA GLY A 196 -7.99 -22.47 3.17
C GLY A 196 -7.82 -22.19 1.68
N ILE A 197 -8.49 -21.14 1.18
CA ILE A 197 -8.40 -20.68 -0.22
C ILE A 197 -6.96 -20.27 -0.56
N VAL A 198 -6.34 -19.44 0.28
CA VAL A 198 -4.95 -18.99 0.09
C VAL A 198 -3.96 -20.15 0.22
N ALA A 199 -4.15 -21.03 1.21
CA ALA A 199 -3.30 -22.19 1.42
C ALA A 199 -3.35 -23.19 0.26
N ALA A 200 -4.53 -23.40 -0.35
CA ALA A 200 -4.71 -24.34 -1.46
C ALA A 200 -3.95 -23.95 -2.74
N LEU A 201 -3.69 -22.65 -2.96
CA LEU A 201 -2.85 -22.16 -4.06
C LEU A 201 -1.37 -22.04 -3.67
N GLY A 202 -1.11 -21.83 -2.38
CA GLY A 202 0.20 -21.49 -1.84
C GLY A 202 0.42 -19.99 -1.86
N TRP A 203 0.90 -19.46 -0.72
CA TRP A 203 1.11 -18.02 -0.54
C TRP A 203 2.12 -17.43 -1.51
N ASP A 204 3.22 -18.15 -1.78
CA ASP A 204 4.23 -17.70 -2.74
C ASP A 204 3.65 -17.61 -4.16
N THR A 205 2.78 -18.54 -4.54
CA THR A 205 2.08 -18.50 -5.84
C THR A 205 1.12 -17.31 -5.92
N VAL A 206 0.37 -17.03 -4.84
CA VAL A 206 -0.51 -15.86 -4.76
C VAL A 206 0.29 -14.59 -5.01
N LEU A 207 1.41 -14.40 -4.30
CA LEU A 207 2.25 -13.21 -4.47
C LEU A 207 2.93 -13.14 -5.85
N ALA A 208 3.39 -14.27 -6.38
CA ALA A 208 4.10 -14.30 -7.65
C ALA A 208 3.19 -14.11 -8.87
N LYS A 209 1.93 -14.57 -8.78
CA LYS A 209 0.98 -14.50 -9.90
C LYS A 209 0.07 -13.29 -9.82
N THR A 210 -0.22 -12.73 -8.65
CA THR A 210 -1.07 -11.54 -8.58
C THR A 210 -0.40 -10.32 -9.24
N ALA A 211 -1.18 -9.53 -9.97
CA ALA A 211 -0.69 -8.32 -10.62
C ALA A 211 -0.05 -7.35 -9.62
N GLN A 212 1.09 -6.75 -9.98
CA GLN A 212 1.86 -5.87 -9.11
C GLN A 212 1.05 -4.68 -8.58
N GLU A 213 0.20 -4.07 -9.41
CA GLU A 213 -0.66 -2.96 -9.01
C GLU A 213 -1.62 -3.34 -7.88
N ALA A 214 -2.14 -4.57 -7.90
CA ALA A 214 -3.01 -5.06 -6.84
C ALA A 214 -2.26 -5.34 -5.54
N LEU A 215 -1.03 -5.86 -5.63
CA LEU A 215 -0.18 -6.05 -4.45
C LEU A 215 0.26 -4.71 -3.84
N LEU A 216 0.54 -3.71 -4.68
CA LEU A 216 0.82 -2.34 -4.23
C LEU A 216 -0.40 -1.75 -3.53
N PHE A 217 -1.60 -1.90 -4.09
CA PHE A 217 -2.82 -1.45 -3.44
C PHE A 217 -3.02 -2.09 -2.06
N ALA A 218 -2.84 -3.42 -1.96
CA ALA A 218 -2.92 -4.13 -0.68
C ALA A 218 -1.85 -3.64 0.32
N THR A 219 -0.65 -3.34 -0.16
CA THR A 219 0.45 -2.80 0.65
C THR A 219 0.15 -1.39 1.16
N ASP A 220 -0.45 -0.53 0.34
CA ASP A 220 -0.87 0.82 0.73
C ASP A 220 -2.06 0.77 1.70
N ALA A 221 -2.99 -0.18 1.53
CA ALA A 221 -4.06 -0.45 2.49
C ALA A 221 -3.52 -0.96 3.83
N LEU A 222 -2.48 -1.80 3.81
CA LEU A 222 -1.82 -2.30 5.01
C LEU A 222 -1.21 -1.15 5.80
N ALA A 223 -0.49 -0.26 5.12
CA ALA A 223 0.14 0.90 5.76
C ALA A 223 -0.88 1.79 6.48
N LYS A 224 -2.07 1.98 5.90
CA LYS A 224 -3.18 2.68 6.57
C LYS A 224 -3.69 1.90 7.78
N LYS A 225 -3.86 0.58 7.67
CA LYS A 225 -4.32 -0.29 8.77
C LYS A 225 -3.37 -0.25 9.98
N VAL A 226 -2.06 -0.28 9.74
CA VAL A 226 -1.04 -0.31 10.80
C VAL A 226 -0.60 1.09 11.27
N GLY A 227 -1.21 2.16 10.76
CA GLY A 227 -0.92 3.54 11.17
C GLY A 227 0.39 4.12 10.64
N LEU A 228 0.99 3.53 9.60
CA LEU A 228 2.18 4.08 8.91
C LEU A 228 1.85 5.27 8.01
N VAL A 229 0.59 5.41 7.61
CA VAL A 229 0.12 6.61 6.93
C VAL A 229 -0.62 7.46 7.96
N PRO A 230 -0.24 8.73 8.18
CA PRO A 230 -1.01 9.61 9.04
C PRO A 230 -2.42 9.71 8.45
N THR A 231 -3.40 9.19 9.17
CA THR A 231 -4.80 9.50 8.90
C THR A 231 -4.92 10.99 9.10
N GLN A 232 -5.03 11.76 8.02
CA GLN A 232 -5.39 13.16 8.13
C GLN A 232 -6.63 13.22 9.04
N PRO A 233 -6.61 14.03 10.11
CA PRO A 233 -7.85 14.40 10.76
C PRO A 233 -8.74 14.90 9.64
N VAL A 234 -9.91 14.29 9.45
CA VAL A 234 -10.95 14.88 8.63
C VAL A 234 -11.26 16.19 9.31
N GLU A 235 -10.64 17.26 8.80
CA GLU A 235 -11.04 18.62 9.13
C GLU A 235 -12.55 18.65 8.87
N PRO A 236 -13.38 18.96 9.89
CA PRO A 236 -14.82 18.99 9.69
C PRO A 236 -15.06 19.89 8.49
N ALA A 237 -15.75 19.35 7.48
CA ALA A 237 -16.03 20.04 6.23
C ALA A 237 -16.38 21.50 6.54
N PRO A 238 -15.80 22.49 5.83
CA PRO A 238 -16.17 23.87 6.04
C PRO A 238 -17.70 23.94 5.91
N ALA A 239 -18.35 24.36 7.00
CA ALA A 239 -19.79 24.53 7.05
C ALA A 239 -20.19 25.25 5.77
N GLU A 240 -21.11 24.64 5.03
CA GLU A 240 -21.71 25.23 3.84
C GLU A 240 -22.03 26.70 4.14
N PRO A 241 -21.57 27.66 3.31
CA PRO A 241 -21.91 29.05 3.54
C PRO A 241 -23.42 29.15 3.50
N ALA A 242 -24.00 29.54 4.64
CA ALA A 242 -25.39 29.87 4.80
C ALA A 242 -25.84 30.71 3.59
N VAL A 243 -26.76 30.15 2.81
CA VAL A 243 -27.42 30.81 1.68
C VAL A 243 -28.11 32.05 2.25
N ARG A 244 -27.44 33.19 2.11
CA ARG A 244 -27.93 34.51 2.49
C ARG A 244 -28.23 35.25 1.18
N GLY A 245 -29.52 35.41 0.91
CA GLY A 245 -30.05 36.43 0.02
C GLY A 245 -29.67 36.30 -1.45
N SER A 246 -30.47 35.56 -2.21
CA SER A 246 -30.61 35.81 -3.65
C SER A 246 -31.27 37.18 -3.86
N GLU A 247 -30.47 38.24 -4.00
CA GLU A 247 -30.91 39.47 -4.65
C GLU A 247 -30.90 39.22 -6.16
N VAL A 248 -32.10 39.10 -6.72
CA VAL A 248 -32.35 39.00 -8.15
C VAL A 248 -32.26 40.42 -8.74
N PRO A 249 -31.47 40.66 -9.81
CA PRO A 249 -31.45 41.94 -10.48
C PRO A 249 -32.70 42.09 -11.39
N GLY A 250 -33.54 43.06 -11.05
CA GLY A 250 -34.35 43.88 -11.95
C GLY A 250 -35.16 43.17 -13.05
N ILE A 251 -36.39 42.77 -12.73
CA ILE A 251 -37.50 42.73 -13.68
C ILE A 251 -38.75 43.29 -12.98
N ALA A 252 -39.34 44.33 -13.57
CA ALA A 252 -40.46 45.10 -13.04
C ALA A 252 -41.74 44.25 -12.91
N ILE A 253 -42.41 44.38 -11.76
CA ILE A 253 -43.76 43.85 -11.52
C ILE A 253 -44.76 44.98 -11.84
N PRO A 254 -45.77 44.78 -12.71
CA PRO A 254 -46.91 45.69 -12.76
C PRO A 254 -47.90 45.41 -11.62
N ASP A 255 -48.22 46.48 -10.89
CA ASP A 255 -49.18 46.60 -9.78
C ASP A 255 -50.58 46.08 -10.11
N PHE A 256 -51.16 45.27 -9.21
CA PHE A 256 -52.60 45.27 -8.94
C PHE A 256 -52.89 45.02 -7.46
N PRO A 257 -53.93 45.66 -6.89
CA PRO A 257 -54.01 46.00 -5.47
C PRO A 257 -54.68 44.91 -4.64
N MET A 258 -54.19 44.74 -3.40
CA MET A 258 -54.79 43.87 -2.39
C MET A 258 -55.58 44.73 -1.40
N GLU A 259 -56.88 44.47 -1.34
CA GLU A 259 -57.84 45.10 -0.42
C GLU A 259 -57.89 44.37 0.93
N GLU A 260 -58.32 45.12 1.92
CA GLU A 260 -58.18 44.96 3.37
C GLU A 260 -58.93 43.79 4.05
N LYS A 261 -58.40 43.46 5.25
CA LYS A 261 -59.08 43.13 6.53
C LYS A 261 -59.68 41.73 6.75
N GLY A 262 -59.19 41.12 7.84
CA GLY A 262 -60.03 40.99 9.05
C GLY A 262 -59.86 39.71 9.87
N ALA A 263 -59.77 39.91 11.19
CA ALA A 263 -59.96 38.98 12.33
C ALA A 263 -58.77 38.04 12.66
N GLU A 264 -58.01 38.20 13.76
CA GLU A 264 -58.39 38.05 15.20
C GLU A 264 -59.18 36.76 15.45
N GLY A 265 -58.87 35.84 16.36
CA GLY A 265 -57.91 35.71 17.45
C GLY A 265 -58.25 34.41 18.22
N GLU A 266 -57.70 34.27 19.42
CA GLU A 266 -58.05 33.31 20.49
C GLU A 266 -57.34 31.93 20.57
N GLN A 267 -56.53 31.84 21.64
CA GLN A 267 -56.14 30.65 22.40
C GLN A 267 -57.40 29.98 23.02
N ILE A 268 -57.41 28.67 23.36
CA ILE A 268 -57.22 28.16 24.74
C ILE A 268 -57.43 26.61 24.75
N VAL A 269 -56.43 25.89 25.28
CA VAL A 269 -56.44 24.82 26.33
C VAL A 269 -57.19 23.46 26.17
N ALA A 270 -56.38 22.40 26.31
CA ALA A 270 -56.52 21.08 26.98
C ALA A 270 -57.62 20.05 26.63
N GLY A 271 -57.19 18.79 26.66
CA GLY A 271 -58.05 17.63 26.99
C GLY A 271 -57.70 16.36 26.22
N PRO A 272 -57.29 15.26 26.89
CA PRO A 272 -56.96 13.99 26.25
C PRO A 272 -58.13 12.99 26.28
N ASN A 273 -57.97 11.96 25.44
CA ASN A 273 -58.48 10.59 25.52
C ASN A 273 -59.74 10.18 24.71
N ASP A 274 -59.46 9.17 23.88
CA ASP A 274 -60.18 7.90 23.66
C ASP A 274 -61.34 7.83 22.65
N GLY A 275 -61.27 6.84 21.76
CA GLY A 275 -62.32 6.57 20.76
C GLY A 275 -61.88 5.83 19.50
N SER A 276 -61.63 4.54 19.65
CA SER A 276 -61.63 3.45 18.66
C SER A 276 -62.41 3.64 17.35
N LEU A 277 -61.75 3.36 16.21
CA LEU A 277 -62.36 2.68 15.03
C LEU A 277 -61.29 1.85 14.27
N GLN A 278 -61.47 0.53 14.25
CA GLN A 278 -60.95 -0.43 13.24
C GLN A 278 -61.94 -0.50 12.04
N PRO A 279 -61.74 -1.31 10.99
CA PRO A 279 -60.52 -1.77 10.30
C PRO A 279 -60.61 -1.55 8.77
N VAL A 280 -59.49 -1.64 8.03
CA VAL A 280 -59.51 -1.95 6.59
C VAL A 280 -58.47 -3.02 6.28
N ALA A 281 -58.90 -4.00 5.50
CA ALA A 281 -58.26 -5.26 5.20
C ALA A 281 -57.19 -5.19 4.09
N ASP A 282 -56.44 -6.28 4.03
CA ASP A 282 -55.80 -6.90 2.86
C ASP A 282 -54.66 -6.17 2.14
N SER A 283 -53.45 -6.70 2.33
CA SER A 283 -52.60 -7.09 1.20
C SER A 283 -51.60 -8.16 1.66
N ALA A 284 -51.84 -9.37 1.15
CA ALA A 284 -51.06 -10.57 1.35
C ALA A 284 -49.66 -10.45 0.71
N TRP A 285 -48.65 -10.89 1.46
CA TRP A 285 -47.29 -11.14 0.96
C TRP A 285 -47.24 -12.48 0.21
N PRO A 286 -46.53 -12.61 -0.91
CA PRO A 286 -46.30 -13.91 -1.53
C PRO A 286 -45.35 -14.76 -0.69
N GLU A 287 -45.82 -15.96 -0.36
CA GLU A 287 -45.14 -17.01 0.40
C GLU A 287 -43.89 -17.52 -0.37
N LEU A 288 -42.77 -17.68 0.34
CA LEU A 288 -41.54 -18.30 -0.15
C LEU A 288 -41.80 -19.76 -0.55
N ALA A 289 -41.46 -20.12 -1.79
CA ALA A 289 -41.37 -21.52 -2.20
C ALA A 289 -40.26 -22.24 -1.40
N GLY A 290 -40.63 -23.32 -0.73
CA GLY A 290 -39.71 -24.20 0.01
C GLY A 290 -38.85 -25.08 -0.91
N PRO A 291 -37.76 -25.67 -0.39
CA PRO A 291 -36.80 -26.42 -1.19
C PRO A 291 -37.29 -27.85 -1.43
N GLY A 292 -37.65 -28.19 -2.66
CA GLY A 292 -37.91 -29.58 -3.06
C GLY A 292 -39.05 -29.82 -4.05
N ASP A 293 -39.19 -29.02 -5.09
CA ASP A 293 -39.94 -29.37 -6.32
C ASP A 293 -39.55 -28.31 -7.37
N MET A 294 -38.95 -28.64 -8.52
CA MET A 294 -39.70 -28.81 -9.76
C MET A 294 -38.75 -29.40 -10.81
N GLY A 295 -39.21 -30.49 -11.41
CA GLY A 295 -38.53 -31.20 -12.48
C GLY A 295 -38.55 -30.50 -13.85
N TYR A 296 -37.53 -30.89 -14.63
CA TYR A 296 -37.45 -31.04 -16.08
C TYR A 296 -37.77 -29.87 -17.02
N ALA A 297 -36.72 -29.43 -17.72
CA ALA A 297 -36.72 -29.40 -19.18
C ALA A 297 -35.30 -29.67 -19.71
N MET A 298 -35.04 -30.92 -20.12
CA MET A 298 -33.89 -31.23 -20.99
C MET A 298 -34.16 -30.63 -22.37
N VAL A 299 -33.44 -29.57 -22.71
CA VAL A 299 -33.31 -29.10 -24.09
C VAL A 299 -31.98 -29.63 -24.61
N GLN A 300 -32.06 -30.62 -25.50
CA GLN A 300 -30.93 -31.07 -26.31
C GLN A 300 -30.46 -29.89 -27.19
N PRO A 301 -29.17 -29.54 -27.21
CA PRO A 301 -28.65 -28.66 -28.24
C PRO A 301 -28.50 -29.46 -29.54
N THR A 302 -29.35 -29.10 -30.49
CA THR A 302 -29.31 -29.44 -31.91
C THR A 302 -27.91 -29.25 -32.47
N ALA A 303 -27.43 -30.23 -33.23
CA ALA A 303 -26.17 -30.21 -33.94
C ALA A 303 -26.06 -28.99 -34.88
N MET A 304 -25.25 -28.02 -34.49
CA MET A 304 -24.76 -26.96 -35.37
C MET A 304 -23.49 -27.46 -36.04
N GLY A 305 -23.59 -27.75 -37.34
CA GLY A 305 -22.45 -28.12 -38.18
C GLY A 305 -21.43 -27.00 -38.26
N LEU A 306 -20.23 -27.24 -37.72
CA LEU A 306 -19.08 -26.37 -37.92
C LEU A 306 -18.42 -26.69 -39.27
N PRO A 307 -18.08 -25.68 -40.09
CA PRO A 307 -17.35 -25.89 -41.33
C PRO A 307 -15.93 -26.39 -41.07
N ASN A 308 -15.58 -27.41 -41.84
CA ASN A 308 -14.33 -28.16 -41.89
C ASN A 308 -13.15 -27.24 -42.30
N VAL A 309 -12.41 -26.72 -41.32
CA VAL A 309 -11.14 -26.01 -41.58
C VAL A 309 -10.00 -27.02 -41.44
N LYS A 310 -9.42 -27.40 -42.59
CA LYS A 310 -8.21 -28.22 -42.67
C LYS A 310 -7.05 -27.50 -41.98
N PRO A 311 -6.23 -28.18 -41.16
CA PRO A 311 -4.92 -27.66 -40.77
C PRO A 311 -3.97 -27.78 -41.97
N SER A 312 -3.45 -26.66 -42.49
CA SER A 312 -2.28 -26.69 -43.38
C SER A 312 -1.03 -26.86 -42.52
N TYR A 313 -0.45 -28.06 -42.57
CA TYR A 313 0.93 -28.28 -42.18
C TYR A 313 1.83 -27.56 -43.20
N GLY A 314 2.46 -26.47 -42.76
CA GLY A 314 3.67 -25.95 -43.38
C GLY A 314 4.86 -26.50 -42.60
N LEU A 315 5.43 -27.57 -43.12
CA LEU A 315 6.83 -27.93 -42.91
C LEU A 315 7.64 -27.03 -43.83
N ASP A 316 8.62 -26.32 -43.27
CA ASP A 316 9.87 -25.83 -43.88
C ASP A 316 10.65 -25.23 -42.69
N ASP A 317 11.54 -25.99 -42.07
CA ASP A 317 12.96 -26.16 -42.42
C ASP A 317 13.81 -24.92 -42.13
N ASP A 318 14.81 -25.16 -41.27
CA ASP A 318 16.14 -24.56 -41.21
C ASP A 318 16.30 -23.08 -40.81
N GLU A 319 16.95 -22.84 -39.66
CA GLU A 319 18.29 -22.21 -39.65
C GLU A 319 18.89 -22.08 -38.23
N GLU A 320 20.09 -22.66 -38.10
CA GLU A 320 21.26 -22.25 -37.32
C GLU A 320 21.21 -22.13 -35.79
N VAL A 321 21.65 -23.21 -35.14
CA VAL A 321 22.30 -23.21 -33.83
C VAL A 321 23.73 -22.69 -33.98
N THR A 322 24.00 -21.44 -33.58
CA THR A 322 25.37 -20.95 -33.35
C THR A 322 25.74 -21.17 -31.89
N SER A 323 26.40 -22.30 -31.63
CA SER A 323 27.08 -22.58 -30.37
C SER A 323 28.43 -21.86 -30.33
N GLU A 324 28.46 -20.64 -29.77
CA GLU A 324 29.73 -19.99 -29.43
C GLU A 324 30.41 -20.73 -28.28
N HIS A 325 31.43 -21.51 -28.63
CA HIS A 325 32.41 -22.05 -27.70
C HIS A 325 33.25 -20.92 -27.10
N HIS A 326 33.03 -20.66 -25.81
CA HIS A 326 33.96 -19.93 -24.97
C HIS A 326 35.31 -20.68 -24.90
N ILE A 327 36.30 -20.14 -25.60
CA ILE A 327 37.70 -20.56 -25.49
C ILE A 327 38.22 -20.04 -24.15
N VAL A 328 38.36 -20.93 -23.17
CA VAL A 328 39.05 -20.62 -21.91
C VAL A 328 40.55 -20.59 -22.19
N ALA A 329 41.15 -19.41 -22.16
CA ALA A 329 42.59 -19.22 -22.27
C ALA A 329 43.31 -19.85 -21.07
N LYS A 330 44.26 -20.75 -21.37
CA LYS A 330 45.14 -21.39 -20.39
C LYS A 330 46.08 -20.35 -19.75
N PRO A 331 46.22 -20.30 -18.41
CA PRO A 331 47.14 -19.36 -17.76
C PRO A 331 48.61 -19.74 -18.03
N PRO A 332 49.52 -18.75 -18.13
CA PRO A 332 50.94 -18.97 -18.40
C PRO A 332 51.66 -19.61 -17.22
N ALA A 333 52.63 -20.48 -17.52
CA ALA A 333 53.44 -21.20 -16.54
C ALA A 333 54.37 -20.26 -15.75
N PRO A 334 54.64 -20.56 -14.46
CA PRO A 334 55.53 -19.74 -13.63
C PRO A 334 57.01 -19.88 -14.07
N PRO A 335 57.81 -18.82 -13.91
CA PRO A 335 59.23 -18.83 -14.29
C PRO A 335 60.06 -19.73 -13.36
N PRO A 336 61.16 -20.32 -13.87
CA PRO A 336 62.00 -21.21 -13.09
C PRO A 336 62.77 -20.45 -11.98
N PRO A 337 63.09 -21.12 -10.86
CA PRO A 337 63.79 -20.51 -9.74
C PRO A 337 65.21 -20.12 -10.13
N LYS A 338 65.59 -18.89 -9.80
CA LYS A 338 66.96 -18.38 -9.96
C LYS A 338 67.89 -19.13 -9.01
N ARG A 339 68.96 -19.70 -9.57
CA ARG A 339 70.16 -20.14 -8.84
C ARG A 339 71.08 -18.96 -8.60
#